data_AF-A0A4Y2FYH8-F1
#
_entry.id   AF-A0A4Y2FYH8-F1
#
_cell.length_a   1.000
_cell.length_b   1.000
_cell.length_c   1.000
_cell.angle_alpha   90.00
_cell.angle_beta   90.00
_cell.angle_gamma   90.00
#
_symmetry.space_group_name_H-M   'P 1'
#
loop_
_entity.id
_entity.type
_entity.pdbx_description
1 polymer ?
#
loop_
_entity_poly.entity_id
_entity_poly.type
_entity_poly.pdbx_seq_one_letter_code
_entity_poly.pdbx_strand_id
1 'polypeptide(L)'
;MAVELRSSKKVIFLIREIEHQITGSKLPSNGQDLAVLFYNIQEVNLIVNERVNLAIHECIIFWQKARMPTKSLPDCMRKLVNVCQVWRDLQKSAKKLQDAFKRRQHEFVSNLDNLLDIALQLMKIEEDMMLLQRQREPGQPGHLGGVNKKGTDK
;
A
#
# COMPACT_ATOMS: atom_id res chain seq x y z
N MET A 1 -24.87 -24.75 -4.02
CA MET A 1 -23.64 -25.16 -3.31
C MET A 1 -22.86 -23.90 -2.98
N ALA A 2 -22.95 -23.44 -1.73
CA ALA A 2 -22.11 -22.35 -1.26
C ALA A 2 -20.73 -22.93 -0.98
N VAL A 3 -19.74 -22.54 -1.77
CA VAL A 3 -18.34 -22.81 -1.43
C VAL A 3 -18.05 -21.95 -0.20
N GLU A 4 -17.97 -22.59 0.96
CA GLU A 4 -17.33 -21.99 2.13
C GLU A 4 -15.87 -21.73 1.75
N LEU A 5 -15.60 -20.53 1.23
CA LEU A 5 -14.26 -19.97 1.22
C LEU A 5 -13.82 -19.98 2.68
N ARG A 6 -12.87 -20.85 3.01
CA ARG A 6 -12.21 -20.89 4.33
C ARG A 6 -11.58 -19.52 4.58
N SER A 7 -12.34 -18.55 5.07
CA SER A 7 -11.84 -17.27 5.56
C SER A 7 -11.25 -17.50 6.94
N SER A 8 -10.23 -18.34 7.02
CA SER A 8 -9.32 -18.35 8.14
C SER A 8 -8.42 -17.13 7.95
N LYS A 9 -8.90 -15.94 8.35
CA LYS A 9 -8.13 -14.70 8.29
C LYS A 9 -6.83 -14.89 9.07
N LYS A 10 -5.74 -15.21 8.37
CA LYS A 10 -4.41 -15.38 8.96
C LYS A 10 -3.91 -13.99 9.36
N VAL A 11 -4.01 -13.67 10.65
CA VAL A 11 -3.46 -12.42 11.19
C VAL A 11 -1.93 -12.52 11.16
N ILE A 12 -1.27 -11.58 10.49
CA ILE A 12 0.18 -11.47 10.48
C ILE A 12 0.59 -10.53 11.60
N PHE A 13 1.76 -10.75 12.21
CA PHE A 13 2.29 -9.87 13.25
C PHE A 13 2.22 -8.39 12.83
N LEU A 14 1.54 -7.53 13.60
CA LEU A 14 1.29 -6.10 13.33
C LEU A 14 0.45 -5.79 12.07
N ILE A 15 0.00 -6.79 11.31
CA ILE A 15 -0.79 -6.60 10.08
C ILE A 15 -2.14 -7.27 10.28
N ARG A 16 -3.19 -6.45 10.26
CA ARG A 16 -4.54 -6.85 10.66
C ARG A 16 -5.06 -8.03 9.84
N GLU A 17 -5.13 -7.86 8.53
CA GLU A 17 -5.69 -8.85 7.62
C GLU A 17 -4.86 -8.91 6.33
N ILE A 18 -4.77 -10.11 5.77
CA ILE A 18 -4.17 -10.35 4.46
C ILE A 18 -5.30 -10.25 3.42
N GLU A 19 -5.12 -9.42 2.40
CA GLU A 19 -6.04 -9.29 1.26
C GLU A 19 -5.34 -9.72 -0.02
N HIS A 20 -6.08 -10.32 -0.95
CA HIS A 20 -5.53 -10.81 -2.22
C HIS A 20 -5.34 -9.70 -3.27
N GLN A 21 -5.95 -8.54 -3.05
CA GLN A 21 -5.87 -7.40 -3.95
C GLN A 21 -6.09 -6.09 -3.17
N ILE A 22 -5.57 -4.98 -3.68
CA ILE A 22 -5.83 -3.67 -3.11
C ILE A 22 -7.27 -3.23 -3.44
N THR A 23 -8.05 -2.90 -2.41
CA THR A 23 -9.45 -2.45 -2.56
C THR A 23 -9.64 -1.00 -2.08
N GLY A 24 -10.70 -0.35 -2.59
CA GLY A 24 -11.12 0.98 -2.17
C GLY A 24 -11.06 2.04 -3.28
N SER A 25 -11.29 3.29 -2.89
CA SER A 25 -11.33 4.45 -3.78
C SER A 25 -10.28 5.51 -3.41
N LYS A 26 -9.30 5.17 -2.58
CA LYS A 26 -8.19 6.04 -2.17
C LYS A 26 -6.89 5.51 -2.75
N LEU A 27 -5.80 6.28 -2.64
CA LEU A 27 -4.49 5.75 -2.96
C LEU A 27 -4.08 4.68 -1.92
N PRO A 28 -3.32 3.65 -2.32
CA PRO A 28 -3.02 2.52 -1.45
C PRO A 28 -2.14 2.90 -0.25
N SER A 29 -2.48 2.37 0.92
CA SER A 29 -1.65 2.53 2.12
C SER A 29 -0.53 1.48 2.17
N ASN A 30 0.52 1.77 2.94
CA ASN A 30 1.60 0.82 3.20
C ASN A 30 1.07 -0.53 3.69
N GLY A 31 0.01 -0.52 4.51
CA GLY A 31 -0.64 -1.72 5.01
C GLY A 31 -1.34 -2.53 3.93
N GLN A 32 -2.03 -1.89 2.99
CA GLN A 32 -2.70 -2.58 1.87
C GLN A 32 -1.69 -3.23 0.93
N ASP A 33 -0.63 -2.49 0.56
CA ASP A 33 0.45 -3.03 -0.29
C ASP A 33 1.17 -4.21 0.39
N LEU A 34 1.41 -4.13 1.70
CA LEU A 34 1.97 -5.24 2.47
C LEU A 34 1.00 -6.43 2.56
N ALA A 35 -0.30 -6.20 2.73
CA ALA A 35 -1.29 -7.25 2.81
C ALA A 35 -1.30 -8.10 1.52
N VAL A 36 -1.33 -7.45 0.35
CA VAL A 36 -1.25 -8.13 -0.96
C VAL A 36 0.09 -8.84 -1.14
N LEU A 37 1.20 -8.21 -0.74
CA LEU A 37 2.51 -8.87 -0.78
C LEU A 37 2.51 -10.15 0.07
N PHE A 38 1.95 -10.12 1.27
CA PHE A 38 1.94 -11.30 2.13
C PHE A 38 0.97 -12.38 1.66
N TYR A 39 -0.14 -12.01 1.03
CA TYR A 39 -1.00 -12.96 0.33
C TYR A 39 -0.20 -13.72 -0.73
N ASN A 40 0.49 -12.96 -1.59
CA ASN A 40 1.34 -13.51 -2.64
C ASN A 40 2.50 -14.36 -2.07
N ILE A 41 3.02 -14.02 -0.89
CA ILE A 41 4.06 -14.82 -0.23
C ILE A 41 3.53 -16.18 0.26
N GLN A 42 2.32 -16.21 0.81
CA GLN A 42 1.76 -17.40 1.44
C GLN A 42 1.10 -18.35 0.44
N GLU A 43 0.38 -17.81 -0.53
CA GLU A 43 -0.53 -18.58 -1.38
C GLU A 43 0.02 -18.75 -2.80
N VAL A 44 0.95 -17.90 -3.24
CA VAL A 44 1.43 -17.88 -4.62
C VAL A 44 2.91 -18.28 -4.68
N ASN A 45 3.23 -19.43 -5.29
CA ASN A 45 4.59 -20.01 -5.33
C ASN A 45 5.54 -19.28 -6.33
N LEU A 46 5.65 -17.96 -6.22
CA LEU A 46 6.49 -17.09 -7.05
C LEU A 46 7.78 -16.68 -6.33
N ILE A 47 8.75 -16.18 -7.09
CA ILE A 47 9.99 -15.62 -6.55
C ILE A 47 9.66 -14.31 -5.81
N VAL A 48 10.41 -13.97 -4.75
CA VAL A 48 10.19 -12.75 -3.94
C VAL A 48 10.05 -11.49 -4.80
N ASN A 49 10.87 -11.35 -5.84
CA ASN A 49 10.82 -10.21 -6.74
C ASN A 49 9.51 -10.13 -7.54
N GLU A 50 8.99 -11.25 -8.01
CA GLU A 50 7.73 -11.31 -8.76
C GLU A 50 6.54 -10.97 -7.86
N ARG A 51 6.56 -11.44 -6.61
CA ARG A 51 5.52 -11.13 -5.61
C ARG A 51 5.46 -9.63 -5.28
N VAL A 52 6.62 -9.00 -5.11
CA VAL A 52 6.73 -7.54 -4.91
C VAL A 52 6.30 -6.80 -6.17
N ASN A 53 6.67 -7.30 -7.35
CA ASN A 53 6.29 -6.70 -8.62
C ASN A 53 4.77 -6.67 -8.80
N LEU A 54 4.07 -7.77 -8.50
CA LEU A 54 2.61 -7.84 -8.58
C LEU A 54 1.93 -6.82 -7.65
N ALA A 55 2.34 -6.77 -6.38
CA ALA A 55 1.79 -5.81 -5.41
C ALA A 55 2.02 -4.35 -5.86
N ILE A 56 3.22 -4.03 -6.38
CA ILE A 56 3.51 -2.68 -6.88
C ILE A 56 2.73 -2.36 -8.16
N HIS A 57 2.52 -3.32 -9.06
CA HIS A 57 1.71 -3.09 -10.25
C HIS A 57 0.26 -2.75 -9.89
N GLU A 58 -0.32 -3.45 -8.92
CA GLU A 58 -1.63 -3.07 -8.37
C GLU A 58 -1.60 -1.66 -7.82
N CYS A 59 -0.59 -1.30 -7.02
CA CYS A 59 -0.44 0.04 -6.48
C CYS A 59 -0.40 1.10 -7.60
N ILE A 60 0.45 0.91 -8.61
CA ILE A 60 0.63 1.82 -9.74
C ILE A 60 -0.69 2.08 -10.48
N ILE A 61 -1.58 1.08 -10.60
CA ILE A 61 -2.89 1.27 -11.24
C ILE A 61 -3.72 2.35 -10.52
N PHE A 62 -3.68 2.41 -9.18
CA PHE A 62 -4.37 3.45 -8.42
C PHE A 62 -3.76 4.84 -8.66
N TRP A 63 -2.43 4.93 -8.71
CA TRP A 63 -1.74 6.18 -9.02
C TRP A 63 -2.02 6.67 -10.45
N GLN A 64 -2.08 5.75 -11.41
CA GLN A 64 -2.47 6.05 -12.80
C GLN A 64 -3.92 6.52 -12.90
N LYS A 65 -4.85 5.90 -12.16
CA LYS A 65 -6.25 6.36 -12.07
C LYS A 65 -6.34 7.78 -11.49
N ALA A 66 -5.44 8.12 -10.56
CA ALA A 66 -5.30 9.46 -10.00
C ALA A 66 -4.58 10.45 -10.94
N ARG A 67 -4.14 10.01 -12.14
CA ARG A 67 -3.33 10.78 -13.09
C ARG A 67 -1.99 11.26 -12.53
N MET A 68 -1.53 10.63 -11.47
CA MET A 68 -0.30 10.99 -10.79
C MET A 68 0.87 10.16 -11.37
N PRO A 69 1.91 10.80 -11.93
CA PRO A 69 3.09 10.08 -12.38
C PRO A 69 3.79 9.41 -11.19
N THR A 70 4.22 8.17 -11.40
CA THR A 70 5.00 7.40 -10.43
C THR A 70 6.49 7.41 -10.77
N LYS A 71 7.32 7.07 -9.80
CA LYS A 71 8.74 6.75 -10.03
C LYS A 71 8.88 5.49 -10.91
N SER A 72 10.13 5.18 -11.27
CA SER A 72 10.44 3.95 -11.98
C SER A 72 9.98 2.73 -11.17
N LEU A 73 9.55 1.66 -11.86
CA LEU A 73 9.11 0.42 -11.24
C LEU A 73 10.15 -0.13 -10.22
N PRO A 74 11.47 -0.19 -10.53
CA PRO A 74 12.48 -0.61 -9.55
C PRO A 74 12.53 0.25 -8.29
N ASP A 75 12.32 1.57 -8.39
CA ASP A 75 12.31 2.46 -7.22
C ASP A 75 11.06 2.24 -6.36
N CYS A 76 9.91 2.02 -6.99
CA CYS A 76 8.66 1.65 -6.32
C CYS A 76 8.82 0.31 -5.58
N MET A 77 9.38 -0.69 -6.24
CA MET A 77 9.68 -2.00 -5.62
C MET A 77 10.64 -1.85 -4.44
N ARG A 78 11.71 -1.05 -4.58
CA ARG A 78 12.65 -0.79 -3.48
C ARG A 78 11.94 -0.19 -2.26
N LYS A 79 10.98 0.70 -2.47
CA LYS A 79 10.17 1.29 -1.39
C LYS A 79 9.38 0.22 -0.64
N LEU A 80 8.64 -0.65 -1.33
CA LEU A 80 7.87 -1.72 -0.69
C LEU A 80 8.76 -2.76 0.01
N VAL A 81 9.88 -3.13 -0.61
CA VAL A 81 10.88 -4.02 0.01
C VAL A 81 11.40 -3.44 1.32
N ASN A 82 11.70 -2.13 1.36
CA ASN A 82 12.16 -1.48 2.59
C ASN A 82 11.10 -1.52 3.69
N VAL A 83 9.83 -1.28 3.37
CA VAL A 83 8.72 -1.38 4.35
C VAL A 83 8.61 -2.82 4.89
N CYS A 84 8.68 -3.82 4.00
CA CYS A 84 8.66 -5.23 4.39
C CYS A 84 9.88 -5.63 5.23
N GLN A 85 11.06 -5.05 4.97
CA GLN A 85 12.26 -5.29 5.73
C GLN A 85 12.15 -4.73 7.16
N VAL A 86 11.64 -3.50 7.31
CA VAL A 86 11.36 -2.90 8.63
C VAL A 86 10.39 -3.79 9.42
N TRP A 87 9.32 -4.25 8.78
CA TRP A 87 8.37 -5.19 9.38
C TRP A 87 9.06 -6.48 9.85
N ARG A 88 9.90 -7.08 9.00
CA ARG A 88 10.61 -8.33 9.31
C ARG A 88 11.57 -8.17 10.49
N ASP A 89 12.25 -7.03 10.58
CA ASP A 89 13.17 -6.75 11.70
C ASP A 89 12.43 -6.52 13.02
N LEU A 90 11.23 -5.91 12.95
CA LEU A 90 10.32 -5.82 14.10
C LEU A 90 9.82 -7.20 14.52
N GLN A 91 9.44 -8.05 13.57
CA GLN A 91 8.99 -9.42 13.84
C GLN A 91 10.08 -10.24 14.54
N LYS A 92 11.33 -10.18 14.05
CA LYS A 92 12.48 -10.86 14.68
C LYS A 92 12.73 -10.39 16.11
N SER A 93 12.49 -9.12 16.38
CA SER A 93 12.71 -8.50 17.69
C SER A 93 11.47 -8.52 18.59
N ALA A 94 10.37 -9.18 18.19
CA ALA A 94 9.09 -9.20 18.91
C ALA A 94 9.16 -9.61 20.38
N LYS A 95 10.16 -10.44 20.75
CA LYS A 95 10.36 -10.92 22.12
C LYS A 95 11.10 -9.93 23.03
N LYS A 96 11.63 -8.83 22.49
CA LYS A 96 12.40 -7.84 23.27
C LYS A 96 11.43 -6.93 24.03
N LEU A 97 11.59 -6.83 25.35
CA LEU A 97 10.75 -6.02 26.23
C LEU A 97 11.14 -4.53 26.30
N GLN A 98 12.12 -4.09 25.51
CA GLN A 98 12.67 -2.75 25.58
C GLN A 98 11.67 -1.68 25.10
N ASP A 99 11.57 -0.55 25.80
CA ASP A 99 10.63 0.52 25.42
C ASP A 99 10.91 1.13 24.04
N ALA A 100 12.18 1.17 23.64
CA ALA A 100 12.57 1.57 22.29
C ALA A 100 11.94 0.68 21.21
N PHE A 101 11.73 -0.61 21.51
CA PHE A 101 11.08 -1.54 20.59
C PHE A 101 9.58 -1.28 20.49
N LYS A 102 8.89 -1.08 21.61
CA LYS A 102 7.46 -0.70 21.64
C LYS A 102 7.20 0.60 20.86
N ARG A 103 8.09 1.58 20.99
CA ARG A 103 8.01 2.84 20.22
C ARG A 103 8.09 2.58 18.72
N ARG A 104 9.04 1.76 18.26
CA ARG A 104 9.17 1.41 16.83
C ARG A 104 7.98 0.61 16.31
N GLN A 105 7.41 -0.28 17.12
CA GLN A 105 6.18 -0.99 16.75
C GLN A 105 5.01 -0.01 16.58
N HIS A 106 4.83 0.90 17.53
CA HIS A 106 3.78 1.92 17.46
C HIS A 106 3.96 2.81 16.24
N GLU A 107 5.18 3.29 15.99
CA GLU A 107 5.53 4.09 14.81
C GLU A 107 5.23 3.33 13.50
N PHE A 108 5.62 2.05 13.43
CA PHE A 108 5.31 1.22 12.27
C PHE A 108 3.81 1.06 12.06
N VAL A 109 3.05 0.76 13.12
CA VAL A 109 1.58 0.62 13.04
C VAL A 109 0.93 1.92 12.63
N SER A 110 1.35 3.08 13.17
CA SER A 110 0.84 4.38 12.75
C SER A 110 1.15 4.71 11.29
N ASN A 111 2.24 4.15 10.75
CA ASN A 111 2.64 4.34 9.36
C ASN A 111 1.93 3.38 8.39
N LEU A 112 1.22 2.35 8.87
CA LEU A 112 0.48 1.42 8.01
C LEU A 112 -0.65 2.10 7.24
N ASP A 113 -1.31 3.09 7.86
CA ASP A 113 -2.39 3.86 7.23
C ASP A 113 -1.86 4.98 6.32
N ASN A 114 -0.56 5.24 6.35
CA ASN A 114 0.07 6.22 5.48
C ASN A 114 0.19 5.69 4.04
N LEU A 115 0.15 6.61 3.09
CA LEU A 115 0.34 6.35 1.66
C LEU A 115 1.68 5.66 1.37
N LEU A 116 1.67 4.65 0.50
CA LEU A 116 2.90 4.18 -0.13
C LEU A 116 3.35 5.22 -1.18
N ASP A 117 4.11 6.22 -0.74
CA ASP A 117 4.48 7.35 -1.60
C ASP A 117 5.49 6.96 -2.68
N ILE A 118 4.95 6.69 -3.88
CA ILE A 118 5.68 6.38 -5.10
C ILE A 118 5.57 7.50 -6.15
N ALA A 119 5.08 8.68 -5.76
CA ALA A 119 4.91 9.82 -6.65
C ALA A 119 6.25 10.26 -7.26
N LEU A 120 6.24 10.64 -8.54
CA LEU A 120 7.33 11.37 -9.16
C LEU A 120 7.26 12.84 -8.74
N GLN A 121 8.36 13.38 -8.20
CA GLN A 121 8.39 14.76 -7.67
C GLN A 121 8.16 15.86 -8.72
N LEU A 122 8.24 15.54 -10.02
CA LEU A 122 8.13 16.50 -11.13
C LEU A 122 6.69 16.72 -11.63
N MET A 123 5.68 16.52 -10.78
CA MET A 123 4.29 16.79 -11.14
C MET A 123 4.11 18.27 -11.49
N LYS A 124 3.60 18.55 -12.70
CA LYS A 124 3.41 19.92 -13.20
C LYS A 124 2.00 20.47 -12.97
N ILE A 125 1.05 19.60 -12.64
CA ILE A 125 -0.37 19.95 -12.51
C ILE A 125 -0.67 20.26 -11.04
N GLU A 126 -1.11 21.49 -10.77
CA GLU A 126 -1.34 22.01 -9.43
C GLU A 126 -2.49 21.28 -8.71
N GLU A 127 -3.57 20.94 -9.43
CA GLU A 127 -4.70 20.17 -8.90
C GLU A 127 -4.25 18.77 -8.40
N ASP A 128 -3.40 18.08 -9.15
CA ASP A 128 -2.87 16.77 -8.79
C ASP A 128 -1.92 16.88 -7.59
N MET A 129 -1.12 17.95 -7.49
CA MET A 129 -0.28 18.21 -6.32
C MET A 129 -1.13 18.44 -5.06
N MET A 130 -2.21 19.21 -5.16
CA MET A 130 -3.13 19.44 -4.04
C MET A 130 -3.83 18.15 -3.60
N LEU A 131 -4.29 17.33 -4.55
CA LEU A 131 -4.88 16.02 -4.25
C LEU A 131 -3.87 15.12 -3.54
N LEU A 132 -2.64 15.04 -4.04
CA LEU A 132 -1.57 14.24 -3.43
C LEU A 132 -1.26 14.71 -2.01
N GLN A 133 -1.21 16.02 -1.78
CA GLN A 133 -0.94 16.58 -0.46
C GLN A 133 -2.05 16.23 0.53
N ARG A 134 -3.32 16.29 0.12
CA ARG A 134 -4.45 15.84 0.93
C ARG A 134 -4.42 14.34 1.21
N GLN A 135 -4.02 13.52 0.23
CA GLN A 135 -3.87 12.07 0.44
C GLN A 135 -2.71 11.71 1.39
N ARG A 136 -1.72 12.60 1.60
CA ARG A 136 -0.63 12.41 2.57
C ARG A 136 -1.01 12.75 4.01
N GLU A 137 -2.11 13.47 4.22
CA GLU A 137 -2.56 13.82 5.57
C GLU A 137 -3.07 12.57 6.33
N PRO A 138 -2.92 12.51 7.66
CA PRO A 138 -3.43 11.40 8.47
C PRO A 138 -4.92 11.15 8.21
N GLY A 139 -5.29 9.89 7.96
CA GLY A 139 -6.66 9.50 7.61
C GLY A 139 -7.01 9.65 6.11
N GLN A 140 -6.07 10.15 5.31
CA GLN A 140 -6.18 10.28 3.85
C GLN A 140 -7.49 10.98 3.42
N PRO A 141 -7.69 12.26 3.78
CA PRO A 141 -8.88 13.02 3.39
C PRO A 141 -8.89 13.27 1.87
N GLY A 142 -9.65 12.45 1.15
CA GLY A 142 -9.90 12.61 -0.28
C GLY A 142 -10.22 11.26 -0.92
N HIS A 143 -10.98 11.28 -2.01
CA HIS A 143 -11.33 10.08 -2.75
C HIS A 143 -10.95 10.31 -4.22
N LEU A 144 -10.55 9.24 -4.90
CA LEU A 144 -10.43 9.20 -6.35
C LEU A 144 -11.85 9.35 -6.92
N GLY A 145 -12.27 10.59 -7.14
CA GLY A 145 -13.57 10.91 -7.72
C GLY A 145 -13.68 10.36 -9.14
N GLY A 146 -14.82 9.76 -9.47
CA GLY A 146 -15.14 9.40 -10.85
C GLY A 146 -15.12 10.63 -11.74
N VAL A 147 -14.49 10.53 -12.91
CA VAL A 147 -14.38 11.61 -13.89
C VAL A 147 -15.77 12.15 -14.20
N ASN A 148 -16.00 13.44 -13.92
CA ASN A 148 -17.08 14.17 -14.57
C ASN A 148 -16.73 14.20 -16.06
N LYS A 149 -17.38 13.34 -16.85
CA LYS A 149 -17.36 13.46 -18.31
C LYS A 149 -17.96 14.83 -18.58
N LYS A 150 -17.13 15.84 -18.89
CA LYS A 150 -17.64 17.04 -19.55
C LYS A 150 -18.40 16.54 -20.77
N GLY A 151 -19.72 16.67 -20.73
CA GLY A 151 -20.56 16.36 -21.87
C GLY A 151 -20.00 17.13 -23.06
N THR A 152 -19.62 16.41 -24.10
CA THR A 152 -19.63 16.97 -25.45
C THR A 152 -21.09 17.28 -25.75
N ASP A 153 -21.54 18.47 -25.36
CA ASP A 153 -22.70 19.07 -25.99
C ASP A 153 -22.24 19.69 -27.31
N LYS A 154 -22.68 19.00 -28.36
CA LYS A 154 -23.05 19.42 -29.72
C LYS A 154 -22.42 20.69 -30.32
#